data_AF-A0A4Y4DAL5-F1
#
_entry.id   AF-A0A4Y4DAL5-F1
#
_cell.length_a   1.000
_cell.length_b   1.000
_cell.length_c   1.000
_cell.angle_alpha   90.00
_cell.angle_beta   90.00
_cell.angle_gamma   90.00
#
_symmetry.space_group_name_H-M   'P 1'
#
loop_
_entity.id
_entity.type
_entity.pdbx_description
1 polymer ?
#
loop_
_entity_poly.entity_id
_entity_poly.type
_entity_poly.pdbx_seq_one_letter_code
_entity_poly.pdbx_strand_id
1 'polypeptide(L)' 'MSAETNAYSHAESFRWWIGDPEMSDEEAHLHDLLALHKATVELIRQQRDLLGYFDTDAELFGDDPEVD' A
#
# COMPACT_ATOMS: atom_id res chain seq x y z
N MET A 1 -11.49 2.59 18.47
CA MET A 1 -11.05 2.80 17.07
C MET A 1 -9.55 2.56 17.06
N SER A 2 -9.06 1.59 16.30
CA SER A 2 -7.62 1.28 16.25
C SER A 2 -6.95 2.02 15.09
N ALA A 3 -5.61 2.09 15.10
CA ALA A 3 -4.87 2.67 14.00
C ALA A 3 -5.12 1.90 12.69
N GLU A 4 -5.27 0.58 12.76
CA GLU A 4 -5.56 -0.27 11.60
C GLU A 4 -6.94 0.03 11.01
N THR A 5 -7.98 0.17 11.83
CA THR A 5 -9.32 0.53 11.33
C THR A 5 -9.32 1.91 10.66
N ASN A 6 -8.59 2.88 11.22
CA ASN A 6 -8.48 4.21 10.62
C ASN A 6 -7.71 4.18 9.29
N ALA A 7 -6.60 3.43 9.25
CA ALA A 7 -5.82 3.26 8.03
C ALA A 7 -6.63 2.58 6.93
N TYR A 8 -7.42 1.56 7.28
CA TYR A 8 -8.32 0.89 6.35
C TYR A 8 -9.35 1.87 5.77
N SER A 9 -10.08 2.62 6.61
CA SER A 9 -11.05 3.61 6.13
C SER A 9 -10.41 4.71 5.27
N HIS A 10 -9.16 5.10 5.57
CA HIS A 10 -8.44 6.07 4.75
C HIS A 10 -8.05 5.49 3.38
N ALA A 11 -7.52 4.26 3.34
CA ALA A 11 -7.19 3.57 2.09
C ALA A 11 -8.46 3.31 1.25
N GLU A 12 -9.55 2.87 1.89
CA GLU A 12 -10.85 2.64 1.25
C GLU A 12 -11.45 3.91 0.66
N SER A 13 -11.11 5.10 1.15
CA SER A 13 -11.59 6.38 0.59
C SER A 13 -10.62 7.02 -0.40
N PHE A 14 -9.44 6.44 -0.62
CA PHE A 14 -8.45 6.96 -1.56
C PHE A 14 -8.91 6.74 -3.01
N ARG A 15 -9.12 7.83 -3.75
CA ARG A 15 -9.59 7.85 -5.13
C ARG A 15 -8.79 8.85 -5.96
N TRP A 16 -7.84 8.36 -6.75
CA TRP A 16 -6.99 9.20 -7.59
C TRP A 16 -7.26 8.95 -9.06
N TRP A 17 -7.44 7.69 -9.44
CA TRP A 17 -7.68 7.29 -10.83
C TRP A 17 -9.17 7.15 -11.19
N ILE A 18 -10.11 7.32 -10.25
CA ILE A 18 -11.54 7.34 -10.58
C ILE A 18 -11.84 8.49 -11.55
N GLY A 19 -12.53 8.14 -12.65
CA GLY A 19 -12.84 9.05 -13.75
C GLY A 19 -11.88 8.93 -14.94
N ASP A 20 -10.88 8.05 -14.89
CA ASP A 20 -10.11 7.65 -16.07
C ASP A 20 -11.03 6.94 -17.07
N PRO A 21 -11.21 7.46 -18.30
CA PRO A 21 -12.07 6.84 -19.31
C PRO A 21 -11.54 5.50 -19.84
N GLU A 22 -10.29 5.14 -19.55
CA GLU A 22 -9.67 3.88 -19.98
C GLU A 22 -9.97 2.70 -19.05
N MET A 23 -10.58 2.93 -17.88
CA MET A 23 -10.79 1.92 -16.83
C MET A 23 -12.20 1.99 -16.23
N SER A 24 -12.70 0.88 -15.66
CA SER A 24 -13.86 0.93 -14.76
C SER A 24 -13.50 1.58 -13.41
N ASP A 25 -14.51 2.01 -12.65
CA ASP A 25 -14.30 2.56 -11.30
C ASP A 25 -13.64 1.54 -10.36
N GLU A 26 -13.97 0.25 -10.49
CA GLU A 26 -13.33 -0.83 -9.73
C GLU A 26 -11.87 -1.06 -10.13
N GLU A 27 -11.57 -1.04 -11.43
CA GLU A 27 -10.19 -1.15 -11.94
C GLU A 27 -9.36 0.05 -11.46
N ALA A 28 -9.87 1.27 -11.63
CA ALA A 28 -9.23 2.48 -11.13
C ALA A 28 -8.99 2.42 -9.61
N HIS A 29 -9.97 1.91 -8.85
CA HIS A 29 -9.80 1.76 -7.40
C HIS A 29 -8.75 0.69 -7.04
N LEU A 30 -8.66 -0.41 -7.77
CA LEU A 30 -7.57 -1.38 -7.58
C LEU A 30 -6.21 -0.74 -7.87
N HIS A 31 -6.10 0.02 -8.96
CA HIS A 31 -4.88 0.76 -9.31
C HIS A 31 -4.48 1.76 -8.22
N ASP A 32 -5.45 2.48 -7.65
CA ASP A 32 -5.25 3.38 -6.50
C ASP A 32 -4.66 2.64 -5.30
N LEU A 33 -5.23 1.49 -4.93
CA LEU A 33 -4.76 0.70 -3.78
C LEU A 33 -3.37 0.12 -4.01
N LEU A 34 -3.06 -0.36 -5.22
CA LEU A 34 -1.73 -0.84 -5.59
C LEU A 34 -0.68 0.27 -5.52
N ALA A 35 -1.03 1.48 -5.98
CA ALA A 35 -0.16 2.65 -5.89
C ALA A 35 0.08 3.06 -4.43
N LEU A 36 -0.98 3.09 -3.62
CA LEU A 36 -0.91 3.40 -2.19
C LEU A 36 -0.06 2.39 -1.41
N HIS A 37 -0.21 1.09 -1.73
CA HIS A 37 0.61 0.03 -1.15
C HIS A 37 2.10 0.25 -1.43
N LYS A 38 2.48 0.47 -2.70
CA LYS A 38 3.88 0.73 -3.09
C LYS A 38 4.45 1.95 -2.36
N ALA A 39 3.70 3.06 -2.33
CA ALA A 39 4.14 4.27 -1.63
C ALA A 39 4.32 4.03 -0.12
N THR A 40 3.41 3.29 0.51
CA THR A 40 3.48 2.97 1.94
C THR A 40 4.66 2.07 2.27
N VAL A 41 4.96 1.06 1.44
CA VAL A 41 6.15 0.21 1.58
C VAL A 41 7.43 1.06 1.57
N GLU A 42 7.58 1.96 0.59
CA GLU A 42 8.76 2.84 0.53
C GLU A 42 8.87 3.79 1.73
N LEU A 43 7.74 4.35 2.19
CA LEU A 43 7.73 5.20 3.38
C LEU A 43 8.13 4.43 4.65
N ILE A 44 7.71 3.17 4.78
CA ILE A 44 8.12 2.32 5.90
C ILE A 44 9.62 2.06 5.83
N ARG A 45 10.17 1.72 4.65
CA ARG A 45 11.62 1.54 4.48
C ARG A 45 12.40 2.79 4.89
N GLN A 46 12.02 3.96 4.38
CA GLN A 46 12.69 5.23 4.72
C GLN A 46 12.62 5.53 6.22
N GLN A 47 11.47 5.29 6.85
CA GLN A 47 11.31 5.51 8.29
C GLN A 47 12.16 4.54 9.11
N ARG A 48 12.37 3.31 8.62
CA ARG A 48 13.22 2.31 9.27
C ARG A 48 14.70 2.61 9.11
N ASP A 49 15.13 3.02 7.91
CA ASP A 49 16.50 3.48 7.66
C ASP A 49 16.86 4.64 8.59
N LEU A 50 15.92 5.57 8.81
CA LEU A 50 16.08 6.66 9.77
C LEU A 50 16.30 6.16 11.21
N LEU A 51 15.69 5.02 11.58
CA LEU A 51 15.84 4.39 12.89
C LEU A 51 17.01 3.39 12.96
N GLY A 52 17.71 3.14 11.84
CA GLY A 52 18.82 2.19 11.75
C GLY A 52 18.41 0.72 11.72
N TYR A 53 17.16 0.41 11.31
CA TYR A 53 16.73 -0.97 11.08
C TYR A 53 16.92 -1.35 9.62
N PHE A 54 17.75 -2.35 9.33
CA PHE A 54 18.16 -2.72 7.96
C PHE A 54 17.56 -4.04 7.46
N ASP A 55 16.42 -4.46 8.03
CA ASP A 55 15.72 -5.67 7.60
C ASP A 55 15.16 -5.50 6.17
N THR A 56 15.06 -6.60 5.45
CA THR A 56 14.51 -6.72 4.10
C THR A 56 12.98 -6.71 4.10
N ASP A 57 12.37 -6.46 2.93
CA ASP A 57 10.91 -6.53 2.76
C ASP A 57 10.32 -7.89 3.14
N ALA A 58 11.01 -8.98 2.82
CA ALA A 58 10.61 -10.34 3.18
C ALA A 58 10.57 -10.53 4.71
N GLU A 59 11.49 -9.90 5.45
CA GLU A 59 11.50 -9.93 6.91
C GLU A 59 10.38 -9.06 7.53
N LEU A 60 9.82 -8.13 6.77
CA LEU A 60 8.78 -7.19 7.23
C LEU A 60 7.35 -7.63 6.88
N PHE A 61 7.14 -8.12 5.66
CA PHE A 61 5.82 -8.48 5.13
C PHE A 61 5.64 -9.99 4.97
N GLY A 62 6.69 -10.79 5.22
CA GLY A 62 6.76 -12.21 4.92
C GLY A 62 7.22 -12.46 3.47
N ASP A 63 7.76 -13.65 3.20
CA ASP A 63 7.83 -14.16 1.82
C ASP A 63 6.39 -14.32 1.32
N ASP A 64 6.04 -13.71 0.19
CA ASP A 64 4.77 -13.94 -0.49
C ASP A 64 4.73 -15.42 -0.93
N PRO A 65 3.91 -16.29 -0.30
CA PRO A 65 3.94 -17.72 -0.58
C PRO A 65 3.24 -18.10 -1.89
N GLU A 66 2.73 -17.13 -2.68
CA GLU A 66 1.91 -17.38 -3.87
C GLU A 66 2.43 -16.72 -5.16
N VAL A 67 3.75 -16.62 -5.35
CA VAL A 67 4.34 -16.35 -6.67
C VAL A 67 5.01 -17.62 -7.21
N ASP A 68 4.20 -18.49 -7.81
CA ASP A 68 4.62 -19.60 -8.70
C ASP A 68 3.88 -19.47 -10.05
#